data_AF-A0A3D4DGX0-F1
#
_entry.id   AF-A0A3D4DGX0-F1
#
_cell.length_a   1.000
_cell.length_b   1.000
_cell.length_c   1.000
_cell.angle_alpha   90.00
_cell.angle_beta   90.00
_cell.angle_gamma   90.00
#
_symmetry.space_group_name_H-M   'P 1'
#
loop_
_entity.id
_entity.type
_entity.pdbx_description
1 polymer ?
#
loop_
_entity_poly.entity_id
_entity_poly.type
_entity_poly.pdbx_seq_one_letter_code
_entity_poly.pdbx_strand_id
1 'polypeptide(L)'
;MDGLERLEKEAVEMNNHNVILIFNYIKEKESLRDKFNNEEKTIKGMYEFICNKARTVSQNNVAMVQDNIVYLWAMAYFNKTNEELGINKKVSTPKKETKKTEVKKEELQEEKKEEKKDNQVSLFEEVKK
;
A
#
# COMPACT_ATOMS: atom_id res chain seq x y z
N MET A 1 12.91 -2.35 -26.78
CA MET A 1 12.16 -1.26 -26.13
C MET A 1 13.09 -0.74 -25.06
N ASP A 2 13.33 0.57 -25.05
CA ASP A 2 14.17 1.19 -24.03
C ASP A 2 13.57 0.96 -22.63
N GLY A 3 14.41 0.86 -21.60
CA GLY A 3 13.95 0.62 -20.23
C GLY A 3 12.98 1.69 -19.75
N LEU A 4 13.19 2.95 -20.14
CA LEU A 4 12.31 4.06 -19.80
C LEU A 4 10.97 3.96 -20.51
N GLU A 5 10.96 3.66 -21.82
CA GLU A 5 9.72 3.48 -22.61
C GLU A 5 8.84 2.35 -22.04
N ARG A 6 9.47 1.24 -21.63
CA ARG A 6 8.78 0.11 -20.97
C ARG A 6 8.07 0.58 -19.70
N LEU A 7 8.78 1.32 -18.85
CA LEU A 7 8.26 1.84 -17.60
C LEU A 7 7.18 2.92 -17.82
N GLU A 8 7.33 3.78 -18.83
CA GLU A 8 6.29 4.75 -19.22
C GLU A 8 5.00 4.05 -19.61
N LYS A 9 5.09 3.02 -20.44
CA LYS A 9 3.93 2.23 -20.84
C LYS A 9 3.26 1.57 -19.63
N GLU A 10 4.05 0.96 -18.74
CA GLU A 10 3.52 0.33 -17.52
C GLU A 10 2.81 1.34 -16.61
N ALA A 11 3.37 2.54 -16.44
CA ALA A 11 2.75 3.60 -15.63
C ALA A 11 1.41 4.08 -16.20
N VAL A 12 1.30 4.20 -17.53
CA VAL A 12 0.05 4.56 -18.22
C VAL A 12 -0.98 3.43 -18.12
N GLU A 13 -0.57 2.17 -18.31
CA GLU A 13 -1.45 0.99 -18.20
C GLU A 13 -2.03 0.82 -16.79
N MET A 14 -1.28 1.16 -15.75
CA MET A 14 -1.78 1.14 -14.37
C MET A 14 -2.90 2.15 -14.12
N ASN A 15 -3.04 3.18 -14.97
CA ASN A 15 -4.08 4.20 -14.90
C ASN A 15 -4.29 4.77 -13.48
N ASN A 16 -3.19 5.02 -12.77
CA ASN A 16 -3.20 5.49 -11.39
C ASN A 16 -2.49 6.86 -11.32
N HIS A 17 -3.23 7.89 -10.90
CA HIS A 17 -2.73 9.26 -10.83
C HIS A 17 -1.46 9.38 -9.97
N ASN A 18 -1.42 8.74 -8.80
CA ASN A 18 -0.27 8.80 -7.90
C ASN A 18 0.96 8.15 -8.52
N VAL A 19 0.76 7.02 -9.22
CA VAL A 19 1.84 6.32 -9.93
C VAL A 19 2.43 7.22 -11.02
N ILE A 20 1.58 7.86 -11.82
CA ILE A 20 2.01 8.76 -12.89
C ILE A 20 2.81 9.94 -12.32
N LEU A 21 2.35 10.55 -11.23
CA LEU A 21 3.05 11.66 -10.57
C LEU A 21 4.44 11.24 -10.05
N ILE A 22 4.50 10.11 -9.34
CA ILE A 22 5.77 9.59 -8.80
C ILE A 22 6.73 9.26 -9.94
N PHE A 23 6.23 8.62 -11.00
CA PHE A 23 7.06 8.23 -12.13
C PHE A 23 7.58 9.44 -12.91
N ASN A 24 6.74 10.44 -13.16
CA ASN A 24 7.15 11.69 -13.81
C ASN A 24 8.25 12.42 -13.03
N TYR A 25 8.22 12.36 -11.69
CA TYR A 25 9.30 12.94 -10.89
C TYR A 25 10.63 12.20 -11.05
N ILE A 26 10.62 10.86 -11.05
CA ILE A 26 11.86 10.08 -11.09
C ILE A 26 12.45 9.95 -12.49
N LYS A 27 11.64 10.00 -13.56
CA LYS A 27 12.13 9.86 -14.94
C LYS A 27 13.01 11.03 -15.39
N GLU A 28 12.82 12.19 -14.78
CA GLU A 28 13.66 13.38 -15.01
C GLU A 28 15.03 13.30 -14.32
N LYS A 29 15.24 12.33 -13.41
CA LYS A 29 16.51 12.20 -12.69
C LYS A 29 17.53 11.43 -13.51
N GLU A 30 18.55 12.16 -13.99
CA GLU A 30 19.65 11.59 -14.77
C GLU A 30 20.35 10.42 -14.08
N SER A 31 20.50 10.48 -12.75
CA SER A 31 21.12 9.41 -11.94
C SER A 31 20.38 8.07 -11.99
N LEU A 32 19.15 8.04 -12.50
CA LEU A 32 18.32 6.83 -12.59
C LEU A 32 18.19 6.29 -14.02
N ARG A 33 18.64 7.03 -15.05
CA ARG A 33 18.47 6.64 -16.47
C ARG A 33 19.00 5.24 -16.75
N ASP A 34 20.23 4.96 -16.32
CA ASP A 34 20.86 3.65 -16.53
C ASP A 34 20.17 2.53 -15.72
N LYS A 35 19.48 2.88 -14.63
CA LYS A 35 18.81 1.94 -13.73
C LYS A 35 17.47 1.46 -14.27
N PHE A 36 16.86 2.19 -15.21
CA PHE A 36 15.57 1.83 -15.82
C PHE A 36 15.66 0.60 -16.74
N ASN A 37 16.86 0.29 -17.22
CA ASN A 37 17.12 -0.92 -18.02
C ASN A 37 17.11 -2.22 -17.20
N ASN A 38 17.01 -2.13 -15.86
CA ASN A 38 16.90 -3.32 -15.02
C ASN A 38 15.49 -3.96 -15.13
N GLU A 39 15.43 -5.18 -15.66
CA GLU A 39 14.20 -5.95 -15.84
C GLU A 39 13.50 -6.31 -14.52
N GLU A 40 14.24 -6.42 -13.42
CA GLU A 40 13.65 -6.68 -12.11
C GLU A 40 12.87 -5.49 -11.55
N LYS A 41 13.09 -4.29 -12.10
CA LYS A 41 12.44 -3.07 -11.68
C LYS A 41 11.23 -2.80 -12.56
N THR A 42 10.09 -2.63 -11.92
CA THR A 42 8.79 -2.38 -12.55
C THR A 42 8.07 -1.25 -11.82
N ILE A 43 7.16 -0.57 -12.51
CA ILE A 43 6.35 0.49 -11.90
C ILE A 43 5.44 -0.10 -10.83
N LYS A 44 4.84 -1.26 -11.08
CA LYS A 44 4.06 -1.98 -10.09
C LYS A 44 4.89 -2.31 -8.85
N GLY A 45 6.09 -2.83 -9.03
CA GLY A 45 7.00 -3.17 -7.92
C GLY A 45 7.41 -1.94 -7.11
N MET A 46 7.69 -0.81 -7.77
CA MET A 46 7.95 0.47 -7.12
C MET A 46 6.75 0.91 -6.27
N TYR A 47 5.54 0.89 -6.84
CA TYR A 47 4.35 1.35 -6.14
C TYR A 47 3.98 0.46 -4.95
N GLU A 48 4.12 -0.86 -5.08
CA GLU A 48 3.96 -1.81 -3.98
C GLU A 48 4.99 -1.55 -2.87
N PHE A 49 6.25 -1.30 -3.22
CA PHE A 49 7.29 -0.94 -2.26
C PHE A 49 6.95 0.33 -1.48
N ILE A 50 6.51 1.39 -2.18
CA ILE A 50 6.07 2.65 -1.58
C ILE A 50 4.88 2.44 -0.64
N CYS A 51 3.87 1.68 -1.07
CA CYS A 51 2.71 1.35 -0.24
C CYS A 51 3.11 0.61 1.03
N ASN A 52 4.04 -0.36 0.92
CA ASN A 52 4.55 -1.08 2.09
C ASN A 52 5.28 -0.14 3.06
N LYS A 53 6.10 0.79 2.56
CA LYS A 53 6.73 1.83 3.39
C LYS A 53 5.70 2.71 4.08
N ALA A 54 4.68 3.18 3.36
CA ALA A 54 3.60 3.98 3.95
C ALA A 54 2.84 3.23 5.07
N ARG A 55 2.59 1.93 4.89
CA ARG A 55 1.96 1.08 5.93
C ARG A 55 2.79 1.03 7.21
N THR A 56 4.13 0.96 7.12
CA THR A 56 4.99 0.91 8.31
C THR A 56 4.93 2.17 9.18
N VAL A 57 4.58 3.32 8.58
CA VAL A 57 4.43 4.60 9.30
C VAL A 57 2.98 4.96 9.58
N SER A 58 2.03 4.10 9.18
CA SER A 58 0.60 4.35 9.41
C SER A 58 0.24 4.17 10.87
N GLN A 59 -0.66 5.03 11.35
CA GLN A 59 -1.27 4.95 12.67
C GLN A 59 -2.77 4.80 12.49
N ASN A 60 -3.37 3.79 13.12
CA ASN A 60 -4.80 3.50 13.03
C ASN A 60 -5.29 3.41 11.56
N ASN A 61 -4.52 2.75 10.69
CA ASN A 61 -4.76 2.60 9.25
C ASN A 61 -4.67 3.88 8.41
N VAL A 62 -4.18 4.99 8.96
CA VAL A 62 -3.99 6.26 8.23
C VAL A 62 -2.51 6.64 8.23
N ALA A 63 -2.00 7.09 7.08
CA ALA A 63 -0.66 7.65 6.95
C ALA A 63 -0.73 8.95 6.16
N MET A 64 -0.15 10.02 6.72
CA MET A 64 0.08 11.28 6.01
C MET A 64 1.57 11.34 5.65
N VAL A 65 1.89 11.06 4.39
CA VAL A 65 3.27 11.04 3.90
C VAL A 65 3.46 12.20 2.94
N GLN A 66 4.50 13.00 3.17
CA GLN A 66 4.86 14.09 2.26
C GLN A 66 5.40 13.55 0.94
N ASP A 67 5.09 14.24 -0.17
CA ASP A 67 5.52 13.86 -1.52
C ASP A 67 7.03 13.64 -1.63
N ASN A 68 7.84 14.51 -1.02
CA ASN A 68 9.30 14.39 -1.00
C ASN A 68 9.77 13.04 -0.41
N ILE A 69 9.09 12.54 0.62
CA ILE A 69 9.42 11.25 1.23
C ILE A 69 9.03 10.10 0.30
N VAL A 70 7.88 10.21 -0.37
CA VAL A 70 7.43 9.23 -1.37
C VAL A 70 8.43 9.16 -2.54
N TYR A 71 8.91 10.31 -3.02
CA TYR A 71 9.92 10.38 -4.05
C TYR A 71 11.25 9.79 -3.61
N LEU A 72 11.68 9.99 -2.37
CA LEU A 72 12.87 9.34 -1.82
C LEU A 72 12.73 7.80 -1.82
N TRP A 73 11.55 7.27 -1.49
CA TRP A 73 11.29 5.83 -1.56
C TRP A 73 11.30 5.31 -3.00
N ALA A 74 10.73 6.06 -3.96
CA ALA A 74 10.77 5.73 -5.37
C ALA A 74 12.23 5.67 -5.90
N MET A 75 13.03 6.70 -5.59
CA MET A 75 14.45 6.72 -5.96
C MET A 75 15.21 5.56 -5.29
N ALA A 76 14.95 5.28 -4.01
CA ALA A 76 15.56 4.16 -3.30
C ALA A 76 15.24 2.81 -3.96
N TYR A 77 14.02 2.62 -4.48
CA TYR A 77 13.60 1.40 -5.16
C TYR A 77 14.47 1.11 -6.40
N PHE A 78 14.77 2.11 -7.22
CA PHE A 78 15.62 1.94 -8.40
C PHE A 78 17.12 1.95 -8.07
N ASN A 79 17.52 2.61 -6.99
CA ASN A 79 18.93 2.71 -6.59
C ASN A 79 19.49 1.45 -5.94
N LYS A 80 18.63 0.61 -5.35
CA LYS A 80 19.02 -0.55 -4.55
C LYS A 80 18.54 -1.86 -5.15
N THR A 81 19.20 -2.96 -4.84
CA THR A 81 18.76 -4.30 -5.26
C THR A 81 17.50 -4.72 -4.49
N ASN A 82 16.78 -5.72 -4.99
CA ASN A 82 15.61 -6.25 -4.28
C ASN A 82 15.98 -6.88 -2.92
N GLU A 83 17.18 -7.48 -2.83
CA GLU A 83 17.73 -8.03 -1.59
C GLU A 83 17.96 -6.94 -0.54
N GLU A 84 18.61 -5.83 -0.92
CA GLU A 84 18.85 -4.68 -0.04
C GLU A 84 17.56 -4.02 0.46
N LEU A 85 16.50 -4.10 -0.35
CA LEU A 85 15.19 -3.55 -0.05
C LEU A 85 14.31 -4.53 0.74
N GLY A 86 14.77 -5.77 0.97
CA GLY A 86 14.00 -6.82 1.60
C GLY A 86 12.77 -7.26 0.81
N ILE A 87 12.76 -7.03 -0.51
CA ILE A 87 11.69 -7.43 -1.42
C ILE A 87 11.88 -8.92 -1.71
N ASN A 88 11.45 -9.74 -0.76
CA ASN A 88 11.38 -11.18 -0.96
C ASN A 88 10.31 -11.45 -2.01
N LYS A 89 10.70 -11.93 -3.20
CA LYS A 89 9.77 -12.55 -4.17
C LYS A 89 9.12 -13.74 -3.48
N LYS A 90 8.04 -13.52 -2.73
CA LYS A 90 7.17 -14.61 -2.29
C LYS A 90 6.61 -15.21 -3.56
N VAL A 91 7.17 -16.34 -3.99
CA VAL A 91 6.48 -17.25 -4.91
C VAL A 91 5.11 -17.47 -4.28
N SER A 92 4.09 -16.91 -4.91
CA SER A 92 2.72 -17.06 -4.48
C SER A 92 2.36 -18.53 -4.63
N THR A 93 2.56 -19.33 -3.58
CA THR A 93 1.90 -20.63 -3.49
C THR A 93 0.41 -20.37 -3.61
N PRO A 94 -0.30 -21.01 -4.55
CA PRO A 94 -1.71 -20.75 -4.78
C PRO A 94 -2.47 -20.98 -3.47
N LYS A 95 -3.18 -19.94 -3.03
CA LYS A 95 -4.10 -19.99 -1.91
C LYS A 95 -5.09 -21.10 -2.19
N LYS A 96 -4.95 -22.22 -1.48
CA LYS A 96 -5.86 -23.37 -1.55
C LYS A 96 -7.26 -22.83 -1.22
N GLU A 97 -8.11 -22.72 -2.23
CA GLU A 97 -9.52 -22.40 -2.08
C GLU A 97 -10.14 -23.47 -1.18
N THR A 98 -10.33 -23.17 0.10
CA THR A 98 -11.23 -23.94 0.95
C THR A 98 -12.60 -23.34 0.75
N LYS A 99 -13.35 -23.96 -0.17
CA LYS A 99 -14.76 -23.71 -0.43
C LYS A 99 -15.54 -23.68 0.90
N LYS A 100 -16.23 -22.57 1.16
CA LYS A 100 -17.37 -22.54 2.07
C LYS A 100 -18.51 -23.30 1.41
N THR A 101 -19.05 -24.29 2.10
CA THR A 101 -20.38 -24.84 1.84
C THR A 101 -21.13 -24.90 3.17
N GLU A 102 -22.19 -24.09 3.23
CA GLU A 102 -23.39 -24.18 4.08
C GLU A 102 -23.95 -25.62 4.18
N VAL A 103 -24.66 -26.15 5.19
CA VAL A 103 -25.62 -25.62 6.17
C VAL A 103 -25.99 -26.77 7.15
N LYS A 104 -26.69 -26.40 8.25
CA LYS A 104 -27.68 -27.17 9.07
C LYS A 104 -27.19 -27.66 10.43
N LYS A 105 -27.95 -27.66 11.54
CA LYS A 105 -29.03 -26.90 12.21
C LYS A 105 -29.22 -27.66 13.55
N GLU A 106 -29.90 -27.06 14.53
CA GLU A 106 -30.39 -27.61 15.83
C GLU A 106 -29.40 -27.51 17.00
N GLU A 107 -29.74 -27.16 18.24
CA GLU A 107 -30.86 -26.45 18.91
C GLU A 107 -30.46 -26.34 20.43
N LEU A 108 -31.31 -25.70 21.25
CA LEU A 108 -31.23 -25.37 22.70
C LEU A 108 -30.53 -24.03 23.05
N GLN A 109 -31.23 -22.95 23.45
CA GLN A 109 -31.97 -22.70 24.73
C GLN A 109 -31.01 -22.76 25.94
N GLU A 110 -30.82 -21.76 26.80
CA GLU A 110 -31.78 -20.89 27.51
C GLU A 110 -31.03 -19.69 28.17
N GLU A 111 -31.71 -18.54 28.29
CA GLU A 111 -31.73 -17.55 29.41
C GLU A 111 -30.41 -16.99 30.01
N LYS A 112 -30.18 -15.69 30.29
CA LYS A 112 -31.05 -14.62 30.85
C LYS A 112 -30.28 -13.26 30.85
N LYS A 113 -31.00 -12.15 30.56
CA LYS A 113 -31.06 -10.80 31.22
C LYS A 113 -29.80 -10.19 31.88
N GLU A 114 -29.52 -8.88 31.93
CA GLU A 114 -30.19 -7.61 31.57
C GLU A 114 -29.17 -6.45 31.77
N GLU A 115 -29.23 -5.45 30.88
CA GLU A 115 -29.20 -3.98 31.10
C GLU A 115 -27.98 -3.14 31.58
N LYS A 116 -27.58 -2.23 30.65
CA LYS A 116 -27.36 -0.75 30.75
C LYS A 116 -26.16 -0.24 31.59
N LYS A 117 -25.48 0.89 31.31
CA LYS A 117 -25.86 2.21 30.76
C LYS A 117 -24.67 2.92 30.08
N ASP A 118 -25.06 3.89 29.25
CA ASP A 118 -24.33 4.94 28.56
C ASP A 118 -23.17 5.60 29.33
N ASN A 119 -22.08 5.88 28.62
CA ASN A 119 -21.19 6.99 28.93
C ASN A 119 -20.84 7.71 27.61
N GLN A 120 -21.82 8.45 27.09
CA GLN A 120 -21.58 9.48 26.08
C GLN A 120 -20.84 10.64 26.75
N VAL A 121 -19.56 10.80 26.44
CA VAL A 121 -18.77 11.97 26.83
C VAL A 121 -19.25 13.19 26.04
N SER A 122 -19.73 14.21 26.75
CA SER A 122 -20.15 15.50 26.18
C SER A 122 -18.92 16.34 25.81
N LEU A 123 -18.82 16.76 24.54
CA LEU A 123 -17.67 17.45 23.93
C LEU A 123 -17.87 18.97 23.77
N PHE A 124 -18.78 19.59 24.51
CA PHE A 124 -19.02 21.03 24.39
C PHE A 124 -18.97 21.72 25.74
N GLU A 125 -17.77 22.15 26.16
CA GLU A 125 -17.64 23.31 27.04
C GLU A 125 -17.52 24.56 26.17
N GLU A 126 -18.60 25.33 26.21
CA GLU A 126 -18.80 26.60 25.56
C GLU A 126 -17.88 27.66 26.21
N VAL A 127 -16.92 28.17 25.43
CA VAL A 127 -16.08 29.31 25.83
C VAL A 127 -16.97 30.54 25.91
N LYS A 128 -17.31 30.98 27.13
CA LYS A 128 -17.92 32.29 27.34
C LYS A 128 -16.86 33.37 27.13
N LYS A 129 -17.21 34.30 26.24
CA LYS A 129 -16.46 35.51 25.88
C LYS A 129 -16.57 36.57 26.97
#